data_AF-A0A6N9C123-F1
#
_entry.id   AF-A0A6N9C123-F1
#
_cell.length_a   1.000
_cell.length_b   1.000
_cell.length_c   1.000
_cell.angle_alpha   90.00
_cell.angle_beta   90.00
_cell.angle_gamma   90.00
#
_symmetry.space_group_name_H-M   'P 1'
#
loop_
_entity.id
_entity.type
_entity.pdbx_description
1 polymer ?
#
loop_
_entity_poly.entity_id
_entity_poly.type
_entity_poly.pdbx_seq_one_letter_code
_entity_poly.pdbx_strand_id
1 'polypeptide(L)'
;MVRLLFDMEQVAGLARHSRQAPERRMTMAQRAEIYGESRCATPQPGEERLAPPCLWLVKDEGIYLMSPGIHPDSEADRSTRAPVAYASGFDPTRDDRMAVWDRARDAVGGDDFAEAVPLEWVDAAIAARSPEFALVFGPNAIGLLPAGPPTR
;
A
#
# COMPACT_ATOMS: atom_id res chain seq x y z
N MET A 1 -2.13 12.53 13.94
CA MET A 1 -2.80 11.66 12.96
C MET A 1 -2.75 12.36 11.62
N VAL A 2 -2.36 11.66 10.57
CA VAL A 2 -2.23 12.19 9.21
C VAL A 2 -3.23 11.50 8.31
N ARG A 3 -3.88 12.26 7.43
CA ARG A 3 -4.81 11.74 6.43
C ARG A 3 -4.08 11.60 5.10
N LEU A 4 -4.09 10.40 4.55
CA LEU A 4 -3.52 10.06 3.25
C LEU A 4 -4.65 9.86 2.25
N LEU A 5 -4.61 10.61 1.15
CA LEU A 5 -5.66 10.63 0.13
C LEU A 5 -5.16 10.02 -1.16
N PHE A 6 -5.91 9.09 -1.72
CA PHE A 6 -5.56 8.39 -2.93
C PHE A 6 -6.70 8.48 -3.95
N ASP A 7 -6.31 8.52 -5.22
CA ASP A 7 -7.26 8.43 -6.32
C ASP A 7 -7.98 7.06 -6.29
N MET A 8 -9.31 7.09 -6.25
CA MET A 8 -10.12 5.88 -6.07
C MET A 8 -10.07 4.96 -7.31
N GLU A 9 -9.90 5.51 -8.52
CA GLU A 9 -9.80 4.70 -9.74
C GLU A 9 -8.50 3.90 -9.75
N GLN A 10 -7.38 4.55 -9.43
CA GLN A 10 -6.08 3.90 -9.28
C GLN A 10 -6.12 2.82 -8.19
N VAL A 11 -6.66 3.14 -7.01
CA VAL A 11 -6.77 2.18 -5.89
C VAL A 11 -7.64 0.97 -6.26
N ALA A 12 -8.77 1.19 -6.95
CA ALA A 12 -9.61 0.09 -7.44
C ALA A 12 -8.86 -0.78 -8.47
N GLY A 13 -8.03 -0.17 -9.32
CA GLY A 13 -7.11 -0.86 -10.22
C GLY A 13 -6.14 -1.78 -9.49
N LEU A 14 -5.47 -1.26 -8.46
CA LEU A 14 -4.54 -2.04 -7.63
C LEU A 14 -5.25 -3.19 -6.90
N ALA A 15 -6.44 -2.94 -6.36
CA ALA A 15 -7.21 -3.95 -5.65
C ALA A 15 -7.62 -5.10 -6.59
N ARG A 16 -8.02 -4.77 -7.83
CA ARG A 16 -8.31 -5.77 -8.87
C ARG A 16 -7.07 -6.58 -9.21
N HIS A 17 -5.94 -5.92 -9.44
CA HIS A 17 -4.66 -6.56 -9.72
C HIS A 17 -4.27 -7.54 -8.61
N SER A 18 -4.30 -7.09 -7.35
CA SER A 18 -3.99 -7.92 -6.19
C SER A 18 -4.90 -9.15 -6.11
N ARG A 19 -6.21 -9.03 -6.36
CA ARG A 19 -7.12 -10.19 -6.36
C ARG A 19 -6.82 -11.21 -7.47
N GLN A 20 -6.43 -10.74 -8.64
CA GLN A 20 -6.21 -11.58 -9.82
C GLN A 20 -4.83 -12.22 -9.86
N ALA A 21 -3.89 -11.71 -9.06
CA ALA A 21 -2.53 -12.22 -9.02
C ALA A 21 -2.48 -13.69 -8.58
N PRO A 22 -1.78 -14.58 -9.33
CA PRO A 22 -1.59 -15.96 -8.94
C PRO A 22 -0.69 -16.09 -7.71
N GLU A 23 0.26 -15.16 -7.55
CA GLU A 23 1.18 -15.10 -6.42
C GLU A 23 1.16 -13.72 -5.77
N ARG A 24 1.48 -13.64 -4.48
CA ARG A 24 1.56 -12.37 -3.73
C ARG A 24 2.71 -12.41 -2.75
N ARG A 25 3.45 -11.33 -2.69
CA ARG A 25 4.49 -11.12 -1.67
C ARG A 25 3.84 -10.84 -0.31
N MET A 26 4.53 -11.24 0.75
CA MET A 26 4.19 -10.89 2.13
C MET A 26 4.98 -9.67 2.59
N THR A 27 4.40 -8.87 3.49
CA THR A 27 5.16 -7.84 4.23
C THR A 27 6.14 -8.49 5.20
N MET A 28 7.13 -7.73 5.69
CA MET A 28 8.04 -8.23 6.73
C MET A 28 7.29 -8.60 8.01
N ALA A 29 6.27 -7.84 8.40
CA ALA A 29 5.43 -8.14 9.55
C ALA A 29 4.70 -9.50 9.39
N GLN A 30 4.07 -9.73 8.25
CA GLN A 30 3.42 -11.02 7.95
C GLN A 30 4.42 -12.18 7.97
N ARG A 31 5.62 -11.98 7.43
CA ARG A 31 6.68 -12.99 7.48
C ARG A 31 7.17 -13.23 8.91
N ALA A 32 7.28 -12.19 9.74
CA ALA A 32 7.67 -12.33 11.14
C ALA A 32 6.64 -13.10 11.96
N GLU A 33 5.35 -12.90 11.69
CA GLU A 33 4.27 -13.68 12.33
C GLU A 33 4.34 -15.18 11.98
N ILE A 34 4.70 -15.52 10.74
CA ILE A 34 4.72 -16.91 10.26
C ILE A 34 6.05 -17.61 10.60
N TYR A 35 7.18 -16.95 10.37
CA TYR A 35 8.51 -17.55 10.45
C TYR A 35 9.33 -17.11 11.68
N GLY A 36 8.86 -16.09 12.41
CA GLY A 36 9.59 -15.43 13.49
C GLY A 36 10.52 -14.31 13.01
N GLU A 37 10.84 -13.36 13.90
CA GLU A 37 11.66 -12.16 13.59
C GLU A 37 13.04 -12.52 13.01
N SER A 38 13.66 -13.60 13.48
CA SER A 38 15.00 -14.01 13.02
C SER A 38 15.02 -14.59 11.61
N ARG A 39 13.85 -14.92 11.04
CA ARG A 39 13.72 -15.58 9.73
C ARG A 39 12.81 -14.83 8.74
N CYS A 40 12.22 -13.71 9.15
CA CYS A 40 11.29 -12.96 8.30
C CYS A 40 11.96 -12.41 7.02
N ALA A 41 13.25 -12.09 7.08
CA ALA A 41 14.00 -11.60 5.93
C ALA A 41 14.36 -12.70 4.92
N THR A 42 14.54 -13.94 5.39
CA THR A 42 15.04 -15.08 4.59
C THR A 42 14.30 -16.37 4.94
N PRO A 43 13.04 -16.54 4.47
CA PRO A 43 12.37 -17.83 4.53
C PRO A 43 13.16 -18.88 3.72
N GLN A 44 13.10 -20.16 4.10
CA GLN A 44 13.81 -21.19 3.32
C GLN A 44 13.09 -21.43 1.98
N PRO A 45 13.82 -21.88 0.93
CA PRO A 45 13.21 -22.26 -0.33
C PRO A 45 12.07 -23.27 -0.12
N GLY A 46 10.88 -22.97 -0.63
CA GLY A 46 9.69 -23.83 -0.54
C GLY A 46 8.83 -23.65 0.72
N GLU A 47 9.25 -22.83 1.70
CA GLU A 47 8.41 -22.47 2.85
C GLU A 47 7.50 -21.27 2.58
N GLU A 48 7.77 -20.52 1.50
CA GLU A 48 7.10 -19.26 1.23
C GLU A 48 5.62 -19.48 0.90
N ARG A 49 4.77 -19.02 1.82
CA ARG A 49 3.31 -19.08 1.66
C ARG A 49 2.82 -17.89 0.84
N LEU A 50 1.74 -18.09 0.10
CA LEU A 50 1.06 -17.00 -0.59
C LEU A 50 0.40 -16.08 0.43
N ALA A 51 0.63 -14.78 0.30
CA ALA A 51 -0.10 -13.79 1.08
C ALA A 51 -1.58 -13.76 0.64
N PRO A 52 -2.52 -13.49 1.57
CA PRO A 52 -3.88 -13.14 1.17
C PRO A 52 -3.89 -11.86 0.32
N PRO A 53 -4.90 -11.65 -0.53
CA PRO A 53 -5.08 -10.38 -1.25
C PRO A 53 -5.14 -9.19 -0.28
N CYS A 54 -4.28 -8.21 -0.52
CA CYS A 54 -4.23 -6.93 0.19
C CYS A 54 -3.62 -5.86 -0.73
N LEU A 55 -3.61 -4.61 -0.27
CA LEU A 55 -2.68 -3.60 -0.79
C LEU A 55 -1.57 -3.39 0.22
N TRP A 56 -0.42 -2.89 -0.21
CA TRP A 56 0.62 -2.39 0.70
C TRP A 56 0.56 -0.87 0.74
N LEU A 57 0.45 -0.30 1.93
CA LEU A 57 0.80 1.10 2.19
C LEU A 57 2.30 1.16 2.40
N VAL A 58 2.99 1.83 1.49
CA VAL A 58 4.44 1.93 1.48
C VAL A 58 4.86 3.37 1.73
N LYS A 59 5.94 3.53 2.50
CA LYS A 59 6.72 4.75 2.53
C LYS A 59 8.16 4.45 2.18
N ASP A 60 8.71 5.27 1.28
CA ASP A 60 10.11 5.32 0.87
C ASP A 60 10.50 6.78 0.52
N GLU A 61 10.71 7.09 -0.76
CA GLU A 61 10.82 8.43 -1.33
C GLU A 61 9.48 9.16 -1.45
N GLY A 62 8.37 8.44 -1.34
CA GLY A 62 7.01 8.98 -1.28
C GLY A 62 6.12 8.16 -0.35
N ILE A 63 4.80 8.38 -0.43
CA ILE A 63 3.80 7.54 0.25
C ILE A 63 2.81 7.06 -0.79
N TYR A 64 2.64 5.75 -0.92
CA TYR A 64 1.78 5.16 -1.94
C TYR A 64 1.15 3.84 -1.52
N LEU A 65 0.11 3.46 -2.26
CA LEU A 65 -0.42 2.11 -2.27
C LEU A 65 0.18 1.33 -3.44
N MET A 66 0.49 0.06 -3.22
CA MET A 66 0.89 -0.86 -4.28
C MET A 66 0.23 -2.22 -4.12
N SER A 67 0.07 -2.93 -5.23
CA SER A 67 -0.34 -4.33 -5.19
C SER A 67 0.88 -5.23 -4.84
N PRO A 68 0.73 -6.20 -3.92
CA PRO A 68 1.75 -7.23 -3.67
C PRO A 68 1.72 -8.37 -4.70
N GLY A 69 0.73 -8.37 -5.59
CA GLY A 69 0.52 -9.37 -6.62
C GLY A 69 1.68 -9.45 -7.63
N ILE A 70 2.04 -10.67 -8.00
CA ILE A 70 3.00 -10.96 -9.07
C ILE A 70 2.26 -11.71 -10.18
N HIS A 71 2.16 -11.11 -11.36
CA HIS A 71 1.77 -11.82 -12.57
C HIS A 71 3.02 -12.27 -13.33
N PRO A 72 3.24 -13.58 -13.48
CA PRO A 72 4.43 -14.08 -14.13
C PRO A 72 4.57 -13.52 -15.53
N ASP A 73 3.51 -13.23 -16.28
CA ASP A 73 3.60 -12.69 -17.65
C ASP A 73 3.55 -11.16 -17.76
N SER A 74 3.46 -10.44 -16.64
CA SER A 74 3.44 -8.97 -16.63
C SER A 74 4.87 -8.43 -16.64
N GLU A 75 5.30 -7.79 -17.74
CA GLU A 75 6.57 -7.08 -17.77
C GLU A 75 6.62 -5.97 -16.71
N ALA A 76 5.48 -5.35 -16.36
CA ALA A 76 5.42 -4.36 -15.28
C ALA A 76 5.79 -4.97 -13.92
N ASP A 77 5.37 -6.20 -13.65
CA ASP A 77 5.65 -6.92 -12.40
C ASP A 77 7.04 -7.57 -12.39
N ARG A 78 7.58 -7.88 -13.57
CA ARG A 78 9.00 -8.28 -13.76
C ARG A 78 9.96 -7.09 -13.76
N SER A 79 9.47 -5.89 -14.08
CA SER A 79 10.22 -4.63 -13.99
C SER A 79 10.22 -4.09 -12.57
N THR A 80 11.05 -3.08 -12.30
CA THR A 80 11.10 -2.38 -11.01
C THR A 80 9.89 -1.49 -10.71
N ARG A 81 8.85 -1.49 -11.56
CA ARG A 81 7.70 -0.57 -11.45
C ARG A 81 6.38 -1.32 -11.45
N ALA A 82 6.15 -2.12 -10.41
CA ALA A 82 4.80 -2.56 -10.05
C ALA A 82 3.85 -1.34 -10.04
N PRO A 83 2.57 -1.50 -10.41
CA PRO A 83 1.65 -0.38 -10.41
C PRO A 83 1.48 0.18 -8.99
N VAL A 84 1.54 1.50 -8.86
CA VAL A 84 1.40 2.24 -7.60
C VAL A 84 0.38 3.37 -7.73
N ALA A 85 -0.20 3.77 -6.59
CA ALA A 85 -1.06 4.94 -6.46
C ALA A 85 -0.52 5.81 -5.33
N TYR A 86 0.07 6.96 -5.67
CA TYR A 86 0.62 7.88 -4.68
C TYR A 86 -0.47 8.58 -3.89
N ALA A 87 -0.20 8.82 -2.60
CA ALA A 87 -0.99 9.74 -1.80
C ALA A 87 -0.82 11.17 -2.35
N SER A 88 -1.90 11.95 -2.35
CA SER A 88 -1.88 13.34 -2.82
C SER A 88 -0.83 14.17 -2.09
N GLY A 89 0.08 14.81 -2.84
CA GLY A 89 1.21 15.60 -2.32
C GLY A 89 2.46 14.80 -1.93
N PHE A 90 2.46 13.47 -2.16
CA PHE A 90 3.57 12.57 -1.84
C PHE A 90 4.08 11.81 -3.08
N ASP A 91 3.91 12.35 -4.29
CA ASP A 91 4.41 11.78 -5.53
C ASP A 91 5.75 12.45 -5.95
N PRO A 92 6.90 11.79 -5.75
CA PRO A 92 8.22 12.35 -6.06
C PRO A 92 8.50 12.46 -7.57
N THR A 93 7.61 11.94 -8.43
CA THR A 93 7.72 12.07 -9.88
C THR A 93 7.01 13.30 -10.43
N ARG A 94 6.12 13.89 -9.61
CA ARG A 94 5.31 15.07 -9.97
C ARG A 94 5.75 16.32 -9.21
N ASP A 95 6.17 16.14 -7.97
CA ASP A 95 6.59 17.20 -7.07
C ASP A 95 8.12 17.20 -6.86
N ASP A 96 8.65 18.24 -6.23
CA ASP A 96 10.06 18.26 -5.83
C ASP A 96 10.38 17.11 -4.87
N ARG A 97 11.31 16.26 -5.26
CA ARG A 97 11.63 15.00 -4.57
C ARG A 97 12.12 15.21 -3.14
N MET A 98 12.95 16.23 -2.89
CA MET A 98 13.43 16.50 -1.53
C MET A 98 12.29 16.99 -0.64
N ALA A 99 11.46 17.90 -1.16
CA ALA A 99 10.30 18.38 -0.43
C ALA A 99 9.26 17.27 -0.17
N VAL A 100 9.08 16.33 -1.10
CA VAL A 100 8.23 15.14 -0.88
C VAL A 100 8.79 14.28 0.24
N TRP A 101 10.10 14.00 0.23
CA TRP A 101 10.73 13.18 1.25
C TRP A 101 10.60 13.81 2.65
N ASP A 102 10.83 15.12 2.78
CA ASP A 102 10.65 15.83 4.06
C ASP A 102 9.19 15.76 4.54
N ARG A 103 8.22 16.01 3.64
CA ARG A 103 6.80 15.86 3.98
C ARG A 103 6.43 14.44 4.39
N ALA A 104 6.93 13.43 3.68
CA ALA A 104 6.67 12.03 3.98
C ALA A 104 7.25 11.66 5.36
N ARG A 105 8.48 12.11 5.64
CA ARG A 105 9.12 11.95 6.94
C ARG A 105 8.32 12.58 8.07
N ASP A 106 7.84 13.80 7.88
CA ASP A 106 7.00 14.50 8.86
C ASP A 106 5.63 13.82 9.05
N ALA A 107 5.09 13.21 8.00
CA ALA A 107 3.78 12.59 8.00
C ALA A 107 3.74 11.22 8.71
N VAL A 108 4.69 10.34 8.40
CA VAL A 108 4.64 8.92 8.81
C VAL A 108 5.95 8.40 9.41
N GLY A 109 6.96 9.27 9.58
CA GLY A 109 8.25 8.92 10.16
C GLY A 109 9.36 8.71 9.13
N GLY A 110 10.59 8.58 9.63
CA GLY A 110 11.81 8.55 8.80
C GLY A 110 12.14 7.18 8.18
N ASP A 111 11.65 6.09 8.75
CA ASP A 111 11.99 4.72 8.31
C ASP A 111 11.13 4.26 7.14
N ASP A 112 11.67 3.36 6.31
CA ASP A 112 10.93 2.76 5.20
C ASP A 112 10.08 1.60 5.71
N PHE A 113 8.83 1.51 5.24
CA PHE A 113 7.90 0.46 5.67
C PHE A 113 6.95 0.04 4.55
N ALA A 114 6.36 -1.14 4.73
CA ALA A 114 5.25 -1.62 3.94
C ALA A 114 4.24 -2.33 4.85
N GLU A 115 3.04 -1.76 4.97
CA GLU A 115 1.96 -2.27 5.82
C GLU A 115 0.80 -2.81 5.00
N ALA A 116 0.22 -3.93 5.42
CA ALA A 116 -0.89 -4.55 4.71
C ALA A 116 -2.20 -3.78 4.98
N VAL A 117 -2.81 -3.26 3.91
CA VAL A 117 -4.13 -2.65 3.90
C VAL A 117 -5.16 -3.68 3.41
N PRO A 118 -6.17 -4.02 4.23
CA PRO A 118 -7.19 -4.99 3.86
C PRO A 118 -8.02 -4.53 2.65
N LEU A 119 -8.34 -5.45 1.72
CA LEU A 119 -9.15 -5.09 0.54
C LEU A 119 -10.61 -4.79 0.89
N GLU A 120 -11.08 -5.26 2.04
CA GLU A 120 -12.40 -4.97 2.59
C GLU A 120 -12.60 -3.46 2.80
N TRP A 121 -11.51 -2.73 3.07
CA TRP A 121 -11.56 -1.28 3.20
C TRP A 121 -11.77 -0.59 1.85
N VAL A 122 -11.14 -1.12 0.80
CA VAL A 122 -11.35 -0.66 -0.57
C VAL A 122 -12.79 -0.96 -1.00
N ASP A 123 -13.29 -2.15 -0.69
CA ASP A 123 -14.68 -2.53 -0.98
C ASP A 123 -15.69 -1.64 -0.25
N ALA A 124 -15.44 -1.32 1.02
CA ALA A 124 -16.26 -0.39 1.79
C ALA A 124 -16.27 1.02 1.17
N ALA A 125 -15.11 1.52 0.75
CA ALA A 125 -15.00 2.83 0.10
C ALA A 125 -15.74 2.89 -1.25
N ILE A 126 -15.64 1.83 -2.05
CA ILE A 126 -16.37 1.66 -3.32
C ILE A 126 -17.88 1.60 -3.08
N ALA A 127 -18.32 0.78 -2.11
CA ALA A 127 -19.73 0.63 -1.76
C ALA A 127 -20.33 1.96 -1.27
N ALA A 128 -19.55 2.76 -0.54
CA ALA A 128 -19.91 4.10 -0.10
C ALA A 128 -19.86 5.16 -1.22
N ARG A 129 -19.41 4.79 -2.43
CA ARG A 129 -19.18 5.71 -3.57
C ARG A 129 -18.28 6.89 -3.18
N SER A 130 -17.25 6.58 -2.40
CA SER A 130 -16.28 7.59 -1.96
C SER A 130 -15.55 8.15 -3.20
N PRO A 131 -15.40 9.48 -3.32
CA PRO A 131 -14.68 10.06 -4.44
C PRO A 131 -13.17 9.78 -4.38
N GLU A 132 -12.67 9.53 -3.17
CA GLU A 132 -11.27 9.24 -2.87
C GLU A 132 -11.19 8.07 -1.90
N PHE A 133 -10.07 7.34 -1.94
CA PHE A 133 -9.74 6.39 -0.89
C PHE A 133 -8.90 7.11 0.17
N ALA A 134 -9.33 7.08 1.43
CA ALA A 134 -8.71 7.84 2.50
C ALA A 134 -8.26 6.94 3.66
N LEU A 135 -6.97 6.95 3.96
CA LEU A 135 -6.41 6.30 5.14
C LEU A 135 -6.03 7.33 6.21
N VAL A 136 -6.13 6.93 7.46
CA VAL A 136 -5.58 7.65 8.61
C VAL A 136 -4.36 6.89 9.10
N PHE A 137 -3.24 7.58 9.19
CA PHE A 137 -2.02 7.10 9.81
C PHE A 137 -1.86 7.74 11.20
N GLY A 138 -1.70 6.92 12.22
CA GLY A 138 -1.49 7.32 13.60
C GLY A 138 -0.32 6.59 14.23
N PRO A 139 0.15 7.04 15.42
CA PRO A 139 1.36 6.51 16.04
C PRO A 139 1.33 5.01 16.33
N ASN A 140 0.16 4.40 16.48
CA ASN A 140 0.00 2.97 16.79
C ASN A 140 -0.99 2.24 15.86
N ALA A 141 -1.49 2.88 14.80
CA ALA A 141 -2.52 2.29 13.96
C ALA A 141 -2.65 2.97 12.60
N ILE A 142 -3.04 2.18 11.60
CA ILE A 142 -3.60 2.64 10.34
C ILE A 142 -5.09 2.32 10.35
N GLY A 143 -5.92 3.21 9.81
CA GLY A 143 -7.37 3.01 9.72
C GLY A 143 -7.96 3.55 8.42
N LEU A 144 -9.09 2.99 7.98
CA LEU A 144 -9.93 3.59 6.93
C LEU A 144 -10.65 4.81 7.50
N LEU A 145 -10.53 5.97 6.85
CA LEU A 145 -11.40 7.09 7.14
C LEU A 145 -12.75 6.85 6.44
N PRO A 146 -13.89 6.85 7.15
CA PRO A 146 -15.19 6.82 6.48
C PRO A 146 -15.31 8.04 5.57
N ALA A 147 -15.99 7.88 4.44
CA ALA A 147 -16.27 8.97 3.53
C ALA A 147 -16.95 10.11 4.30
N GLY A 148 -16.28 11.28 4.38
CA GLY A 148 -16.94 12.50 4.79
C GLY A 148 -18.06 12.85 3.79
N PRO A 149 -19.08 13.62 4.20
CA PRO A 149 -20.09 14.08 3.25
C PRO A 149 -19.39 14.83 2.11
N PRO A 150 -19.85 14.69 0.85
CA PRO A 150 -19.29 15.43 -0.26
C PRO A 150 -19.36 16.92 0.06
N THR A 151 -18.20 17.59 0.04
CA THR A 151 -18.13 19.05 0.08
C THR A 151 -18.88 19.57 -1.15
N ARG A 152 -20.04 20.18 -0.89
CA ARG A 152 -20.85 20.86 -1.91
C ARG A 152 -20.20 22.14 -2.38
#